data_AF-A0A915C6Q6-F1
#
_entry.id   AF-A0A915C6Q6-F1
#
_cell.length_a   1.000
_cell.length_b   1.000
_cell.length_c   1.000
_cell.angle_alpha   90.00
_cell.angle_beta   90.00
_cell.angle_gamma   90.00
#
_symmetry.space_group_name_H-M   'P 1'
#
loop_
_entity.id
_entity.type
_entity.pdbx_description
1 polymer ?
#
loop_
_entity_poly.entity_id
_entity_poly.type
_entity_poly.pdbx_seq_one_letter_code
_entity_poly.pdbx_strand_id
1 'polypeptide(L)'
;YLGIKVSVVSSLSKKAKSLKKDDKDFPLLEHFKLYTSFDKDARFVQPFQVLALERASSKGIINWKVRVDDRIGQYHPAKKLRLHDAHLEFLKNAVRDSTKRFLIPTIERSVRRRLLDKAERSAIDCFAKNMRELLLTAPLKGHLVLAIDPGYSSGCKCALVDNHFILPREYARAESDITFQKVVTGVGESLRICTKLSALNAPF
;
A
#
# COMPACT_ATOMS: atom_id res chain seq x y z
N TYR A 1 -27.85 16.85 -1.25
CA TYR A 1 -27.43 15.43 -1.14
C TYR A 1 -28.61 14.54 -1.49
N LEU A 2 -28.48 13.60 -2.44
CA LEU A 2 -29.59 12.76 -2.91
C LEU A 2 -29.98 11.61 -1.96
N GLY A 3 -29.28 11.45 -0.82
CA GLY A 3 -29.53 10.37 0.15
C GLY A 3 -29.20 8.96 -0.33
N ILE A 4 -28.58 8.83 -1.50
CA ILE A 4 -28.23 7.54 -2.14
C ILE A 4 -26.92 7.05 -1.54
N LYS A 5 -26.96 5.84 -0.97
CA LYS A 5 -25.76 5.19 -0.44
C LYS A 5 -24.94 4.61 -1.59
N VAL A 6 -23.65 4.91 -1.59
CA VAL A 6 -22.68 4.28 -2.50
C VAL A 6 -21.63 3.63 -1.62
N SER A 7 -21.48 2.32 -1.71
CA SER A 7 -20.50 1.57 -0.92
C SER A 7 -19.49 0.85 -1.80
N VAL A 8 -18.28 0.67 -1.27
CA VAL A 8 -17.25 -0.20 -1.83
C VAL A 8 -17.37 -1.53 -1.12
N VAL A 9 -17.57 -2.59 -1.90
CA VAL A 9 -17.76 -3.95 -1.39
C VAL A 9 -16.75 -4.91 -2.01
N SER A 10 -16.24 -5.84 -1.22
CA SER A 10 -15.39 -6.93 -1.71
C SER A 10 -15.90 -8.31 -1.30
N SER A 11 -15.45 -9.32 -2.03
CA SER A 11 -15.75 -10.72 -1.77
C SER A 11 -14.59 -11.59 -2.24
N LEU A 12 -14.38 -12.76 -1.64
CA LEU A 12 -13.37 -13.70 -2.14
C LEU A 12 -13.67 -14.16 -3.57
N SER A 13 -12.61 -14.27 -4.36
CA SER A 13 -12.69 -14.87 -5.70
C SER A 13 -12.96 -16.37 -5.61
N LYS A 14 -13.43 -16.98 -6.71
CA LYS A 14 -13.62 -18.45 -6.78
C LYS A 14 -12.30 -19.19 -6.53
N LYS A 15 -11.20 -18.68 -7.09
CA LYS A 15 -9.84 -19.22 -6.90
C LYS A 15 -9.43 -19.19 -5.43
N ALA A 16 -9.66 -18.08 -4.75
CA ALA A 16 -9.25 -17.92 -3.35
C ALA A 16 -10.03 -18.83 -2.39
N LYS A 17 -11.29 -19.15 -2.71
CA LYS A 17 -12.12 -20.05 -1.89
C LYS A 17 -11.64 -21.51 -1.92
N SER A 18 -10.94 -21.93 -2.97
CA SER A 18 -10.44 -23.29 -3.11
C SER A 18 -9.01 -23.49 -2.59
N LEU A 19 -8.35 -22.43 -2.13
CA LEU A 19 -6.97 -22.50 -1.65
C LEU A 19 -6.88 -23.25 -0.30
N LYS A 20 -5.91 -24.16 -0.21
CA LYS A 20 -5.52 -24.88 1.01
C LYS A 20 -4.25 -24.26 1.59
N LYS A 21 -3.95 -24.58 2.86
CA LYS A 21 -2.80 -24.05 3.60
C LYS A 21 -1.44 -24.32 2.94
N ASP A 22 -1.34 -25.44 2.23
CA ASP A 22 -0.10 -25.87 1.56
C ASP A 22 0.12 -25.20 0.20
N ASP A 23 -0.88 -24.45 -0.30
CA ASP A 23 -0.76 -23.77 -1.58
C ASP A 23 0.14 -22.53 -1.47
N LYS A 24 0.96 -22.31 -2.50
CA LYS A 24 1.86 -21.15 -2.60
C LYS A 24 1.16 -19.80 -2.48
N ASP A 25 -0.12 -19.74 -2.85
CA ASP A 25 -0.95 -18.52 -2.81
C ASP A 25 -1.65 -18.32 -1.44
N PHE A 26 -1.55 -19.26 -0.49
CA PHE A 26 -2.17 -19.14 0.83
C PHE A 26 -1.65 -17.96 1.66
N PRO A 27 -0.33 -17.66 1.71
CA PRO A 27 0.17 -16.48 2.43
C PRO A 27 -0.37 -15.16 1.88
N LEU A 28 -0.67 -15.09 0.58
CA LEU A 28 -1.31 -13.92 -0.04
C LEU A 28 -2.73 -13.73 0.48
N LEU A 29 -3.47 -14.81 0.73
CA LEU A 29 -4.81 -14.74 1.32
C LEU A 29 -4.76 -14.16 2.74
N GLU A 30 -3.79 -14.57 3.56
CA GLU A 30 -3.60 -14.01 4.90
C GLU A 30 -3.22 -12.53 4.86
N HIS A 31 -2.34 -12.13 3.94
CA HIS A 31 -1.92 -10.74 3.76
C HIS A 31 -3.11 -9.81 3.45
N PHE A 32 -4.12 -10.29 2.72
CA PHE A 32 -5.31 -9.52 2.36
C PHE A 32 -6.55 -9.83 3.20
N LYS A 33 -6.40 -10.50 4.36
CA LYS A 33 -7.51 -10.96 5.21
C LYS A 33 -8.52 -9.85 5.54
N LEU A 34 -8.03 -8.64 5.87
CA LEU A 34 -8.84 -7.46 6.18
C LEU A 34 -9.76 -7.01 5.04
N TYR A 35 -9.43 -7.36 3.80
CA TYR A 35 -10.11 -6.94 2.59
C TYR A 35 -10.93 -8.05 1.93
N THR A 36 -11.04 -9.22 2.56
CA THR A 36 -11.82 -10.36 2.03
C THR A 36 -13.33 -10.13 2.11
N SER A 37 -13.80 -9.43 3.14
CA SER A 37 -15.20 -9.06 3.38
C SER A 37 -15.32 -7.58 3.72
N PHE A 38 -14.90 -6.72 2.79
CA PHE A 38 -14.91 -5.27 2.95
C PHE A 38 -16.29 -4.72 2.57
N ASP A 39 -16.89 -3.90 3.43
CA ASP A 39 -18.05 -3.07 3.11
C ASP A 39 -17.90 -1.72 3.81
N LYS A 40 -17.74 -0.65 3.02
CA LYS A 40 -17.59 0.70 3.55
C LYS A 40 -18.20 1.70 2.58
N ASP A 41 -18.79 2.78 3.11
CA ASP A 41 -19.27 3.89 2.29
C ASP A 41 -18.11 4.50 1.49
N ALA A 42 -18.31 4.71 0.19
CA ALA A 42 -17.30 5.19 -0.75
C ALA A 42 -16.69 6.53 -0.33
N ARG A 43 -17.40 7.36 0.43
CA ARG A 43 -16.92 8.65 0.94
C ARG A 43 -15.81 8.51 1.98
N PHE A 44 -15.81 7.40 2.72
CA PHE A 44 -14.90 7.17 3.84
C PHE A 44 -13.80 6.14 3.54
N VAL A 45 -13.77 5.59 2.32
CA VAL A 45 -12.68 4.69 1.91
C VAL A 45 -11.40 5.48 1.74
N GLN A 46 -10.31 5.02 2.36
CA GLN A 46 -9.03 5.71 2.29
C GLN A 46 -8.22 5.28 1.05
N PRO A 47 -7.38 6.16 0.49
CA PRO A 47 -6.53 5.87 -0.68
C PRO A 47 -5.79 4.53 -0.61
N PHE A 48 -5.06 4.26 0.47
CA PHE A 48 -4.31 3.02 0.62
C PHE A 48 -5.21 1.77 0.64
N GLN A 49 -6.46 1.89 1.13
CA GLN A 49 -7.43 0.78 1.11
C GLN A 49 -7.86 0.47 -0.32
N VAL A 50 -8.08 1.50 -1.15
CA VAL A 50 -8.40 1.32 -2.58
C VAL A 50 -7.26 0.60 -3.29
N LEU A 51 -6.01 1.02 -3.06
CA LEU A 51 -4.84 0.36 -3.66
C LEU A 51 -4.66 -1.09 -3.18
N ALA A 52 -4.93 -1.35 -1.90
CA ALA A 52 -4.89 -2.71 -1.37
C ALA A 52 -5.96 -3.60 -2.01
N LEU A 53 -7.18 -3.09 -2.18
CA LEU A 53 -8.27 -3.79 -2.87
C LEU A 53 -7.91 -4.09 -4.33
N GLU A 54 -7.36 -3.11 -5.05
CA GLU A 54 -6.96 -3.29 -6.45
C GLU A 54 -5.81 -4.29 -6.60
N ARG A 55 -4.80 -4.23 -5.73
CA ARG A 55 -3.69 -5.18 -5.69
C ARG A 55 -4.18 -6.60 -5.40
N ALA A 56 -5.06 -6.78 -4.41
CA ALA A 56 -5.64 -8.08 -4.08
C ALA A 56 -6.52 -8.63 -5.22
N SER A 57 -7.20 -7.75 -5.96
CA SER A 57 -7.99 -8.10 -7.14
C SER A 57 -7.11 -8.53 -8.31
N SER A 58 -6.03 -7.81 -8.58
CA SER A 58 -5.06 -8.15 -9.63
C SER A 58 -4.37 -9.49 -9.36
N LYS A 59 -4.11 -9.80 -8.08
CA LYS A 59 -3.61 -11.12 -7.63
C LYS A 59 -4.67 -12.23 -7.69
N GLY A 60 -5.92 -11.91 -8.02
CA GLY A 60 -7.02 -12.87 -8.12
C GLY A 60 -7.50 -13.42 -6.78
N ILE A 61 -7.22 -12.74 -5.66
CA ILE A 61 -7.64 -13.17 -4.31
C ILE A 61 -9.06 -12.70 -4.00
N ILE A 62 -9.37 -11.46 -4.35
CA ILE A 62 -10.70 -10.87 -4.12
C ILE A 62 -11.28 -10.34 -5.43
N ASN A 63 -12.59 -10.16 -5.44
CA ASN A 63 -13.28 -9.30 -6.39
C ASN A 63 -13.92 -8.18 -5.59
N TRP A 64 -13.64 -6.93 -5.97
CA TRP A 64 -14.29 -5.77 -5.37
C TRP A 64 -15.05 -4.98 -6.41
N LYS A 65 -16.11 -4.29 -5.98
CA LYS A 65 -16.94 -3.42 -6.82
C LYS A 65 -17.50 -2.27 -5.99
N VAL A 66 -17.93 -1.22 -6.69
CA VAL A 66 -18.79 -0.20 -6.10
C VAL A 66 -20.22 -0.71 -6.21
N ARG A 67 -21.02 -0.54 -5.16
CA ARG A 67 -22.45 -0.83 -5.13
C ARG A 67 -23.20 0.49 -4.98
N VAL A 68 -24.12 0.75 -5.89
CA VAL A 68 -25.03 1.90 -5.82
C VAL A 68 -26.41 1.41 -5.40
N ASP A 69 -27.08 2.18 -4.55
CA ASP A 69 -28.45 1.90 -4.11
C ASP A 69 -29.47 2.08 -5.26
N ASP A 70 -30.36 1.10 -5.43
CA ASP A 70 -31.41 1.06 -6.46
C ASP A 70 -32.36 2.26 -6.40
N ARG A 71 -32.43 2.96 -5.26
CA ARG A 71 -33.18 4.22 -5.10
C ARG A 71 -32.76 5.31 -6.11
N ILE A 72 -31.60 5.19 -6.76
CA ILE A 72 -31.19 6.05 -7.88
C ILE A 72 -32.24 6.12 -9.00
N GLY A 73 -33.00 5.04 -9.23
CA GLY A 73 -34.07 5.01 -10.24
C GLY A 73 -35.23 5.99 -9.95
N GLN A 74 -35.35 6.52 -8.73
CA GLN A 74 -36.29 7.60 -8.42
C GLN A 74 -35.93 8.92 -9.12
N TYR A 75 -34.65 9.12 -9.41
CA TYR A 75 -34.13 10.33 -10.05
C TYR A 75 -33.96 10.17 -11.57
N HIS A 76 -34.44 9.07 -12.15
CA HIS A 76 -34.33 8.84 -13.59
C HIS A 76 -35.06 9.94 -14.38
N PRO A 77 -34.41 10.61 -15.34
CA PRO A 77 -34.96 11.80 -16.00
C PRO A 77 -36.29 11.54 -16.71
N ALA A 78 -36.44 10.36 -17.31
CA ALA A 78 -37.68 9.97 -17.99
C ALA A 78 -38.92 9.93 -17.09
N LYS A 79 -38.78 9.90 -15.75
CA LYS A 79 -39.93 10.03 -14.82
C LYS A 79 -40.58 11.40 -14.84
N LYS A 80 -39.92 12.43 -15.41
CA LYS A 80 -40.48 13.76 -15.59
C LYS A 80 -41.30 13.89 -16.89
N LEU A 81 -41.27 12.88 -17.75
CA LEU A 81 -42.04 12.89 -18.99
C LEU A 81 -43.52 12.71 -18.69
N ARG A 82 -44.36 13.52 -19.34
CA ARG A 82 -45.81 13.36 -19.32
C ARG A 82 -46.22 12.57 -20.55
N LEU A 83 -46.86 11.43 -20.33
CA LEU A 83 -47.33 10.52 -21.36
C LEU A 83 -48.77 10.12 -21.05
N HIS A 84 -49.53 9.74 -22.07
CA HIS A 84 -50.87 9.18 -21.91
C HIS A 84 -50.82 7.88 -21.07
N ASP A 85 -51.86 7.61 -20.30
CA ASP A 85 -51.90 6.50 -19.32
C ASP A 85 -51.59 5.14 -19.95
N ALA A 86 -52.05 4.93 -21.18
CA ALA A 86 -51.80 3.72 -21.98
C ALA A 86 -50.30 3.40 -22.17
N HIS A 87 -49.40 4.40 -22.12
CA HIS A 87 -47.96 4.22 -22.32
C HIS A 87 -47.17 4.26 -21.01
N LEU A 88 -47.79 4.55 -19.87
CA LEU A 88 -47.10 4.69 -18.59
C LEU A 88 -46.45 3.39 -18.12
N GLU A 89 -47.09 2.25 -18.36
CA GLU A 89 -46.53 0.95 -17.99
C GLU A 89 -45.27 0.63 -18.80
N PHE A 90 -45.33 0.87 -20.11
CA PHE A 90 -44.17 0.72 -21.00
C PHE A 90 -43.01 1.62 -20.54
N LEU A 91 -43.29 2.89 -20.22
CA LEU A 91 -42.29 3.82 -19.69
C LEU A 91 -41.69 3.32 -18.37
N LYS A 92 -42.52 2.88 -17.41
CA LYS A 92 -42.04 2.35 -16.11
C LYS A 92 -41.11 1.16 -16.29
N ASN A 93 -41.46 0.25 -17.20
CA ASN A 93 -40.64 -0.92 -17.53
C ASN A 93 -39.32 -0.51 -18.18
N ALA A 94 -39.36 0.39 -19.17
CA ALA A 94 -38.16 0.92 -19.82
C ALA A 94 -37.23 1.65 -18.83
N VAL A 95 -37.79 2.46 -17.93
CA VAL A 95 -37.02 3.17 -16.88
C VAL A 95 -36.37 2.19 -15.91
N ARG A 96 -37.08 1.13 -15.52
CA ARG A 96 -36.52 0.10 -14.61
C ARG A 96 -35.37 -0.65 -15.29
N ASP A 97 -35.55 -1.05 -16.54
CA ASP A 97 -34.52 -1.74 -17.31
C ASP A 97 -33.30 -0.84 -17.55
N SER A 98 -33.52 0.39 -18.03
CA SER A 98 -32.44 1.33 -18.30
C SER A 98 -31.64 1.68 -17.04
N THR A 99 -32.32 1.84 -15.91
CA THR A 99 -31.70 2.11 -14.62
C THR A 99 -30.78 0.95 -14.22
N LYS A 100 -31.29 -0.28 -14.26
CA LYS A 100 -30.57 -1.48 -13.81
C LYS A 100 -29.43 -1.87 -14.74
N ARG A 101 -29.65 -1.81 -16.05
CA ARG A 101 -28.71 -2.30 -17.07
C ARG A 101 -27.66 -1.27 -17.48
N PHE A 102 -27.99 0.02 -17.44
CA PHE A 102 -27.11 1.07 -17.96
C PHE A 102 -26.71 2.10 -16.90
N LEU A 103 -27.67 2.69 -16.18
CA LEU A 103 -27.38 3.79 -15.25
C LEU A 103 -26.50 3.34 -14.08
N ILE A 104 -26.91 2.29 -13.35
CA ILE A 104 -26.17 1.77 -12.19
C ILE A 104 -24.77 1.32 -12.60
N PRO A 105 -24.58 0.45 -13.62
CA PRO A 105 -23.24 -0.01 -14.00
C PRO A 105 -22.30 1.12 -14.45
N THR A 106 -22.85 2.18 -15.06
CA THR A 106 -22.06 3.34 -15.49
C THR A 106 -21.60 4.16 -14.30
N ILE A 107 -22.47 4.40 -13.31
CA ILE A 107 -22.10 5.09 -12.08
C ILE A 107 -21.08 4.27 -11.29
N GLU A 108 -21.30 2.97 -11.12
CA GLU A 108 -20.36 2.08 -10.42
C GLU A 108 -18.96 2.11 -11.04
N ARG A 109 -18.87 2.01 -12.37
CA ARG A 109 -17.60 2.11 -13.11
C ARG A 109 -16.95 3.49 -12.95
N SER A 110 -17.73 4.56 -13.08
CA SER A 110 -17.22 5.93 -12.97
C SER A 110 -16.69 6.23 -11.57
N VAL A 111 -17.43 5.85 -10.52
CA VAL A 111 -17.01 6.04 -9.12
C VAL A 111 -15.78 5.21 -8.82
N ARG A 112 -15.74 3.94 -9.25
CA ARG A 112 -14.56 3.08 -9.08
C ARG A 112 -13.31 3.73 -9.67
N ARG A 113 -13.40 4.22 -10.91
CA ARG A 113 -12.28 4.89 -11.59
C ARG A 113 -11.83 6.13 -10.82
N ARG A 114 -12.77 6.98 -10.40
CA ARG A 114 -12.43 8.18 -9.59
C ARG A 114 -11.75 7.85 -8.27
N LEU A 115 -12.18 6.78 -7.59
CA LEU A 115 -11.55 6.32 -6.35
C LEU A 115 -10.11 5.85 -6.62
N LEU A 116 -9.91 5.09 -7.70
CA LEU A 116 -8.59 4.59 -8.07
C LEU A 116 -7.65 5.73 -8.49
N ASP A 117 -8.08 6.61 -9.38
CA ASP A 117 -7.30 7.78 -9.83
C ASP A 117 -6.86 8.65 -8.64
N LYS A 118 -7.77 8.87 -7.67
CA LYS A 118 -7.45 9.62 -6.44
C LYS A 118 -6.44 8.87 -5.57
N ALA A 119 -6.57 7.56 -5.47
CA ALA A 119 -5.69 6.74 -4.65
C ALA A 119 -4.26 6.68 -5.20
N GLU A 120 -4.12 6.51 -6.51
CA GLU A 120 -2.83 6.50 -7.22
C GLU A 120 -2.10 7.84 -7.06
N ARG A 121 -2.79 8.97 -7.28
CA ARG A 121 -2.22 10.31 -7.07
C ARG A 121 -1.73 10.48 -5.63
N SER A 122 -2.54 10.12 -4.65
CA SER A 122 -2.17 10.20 -3.24
C SER A 122 -0.94 9.35 -2.89
N ALA A 123 -0.76 8.19 -3.54
CA ALA A 123 0.41 7.36 -3.32
C ALA A 123 1.68 7.95 -3.95
N ILE A 124 1.56 8.53 -5.15
CA ILE A 124 2.66 9.23 -5.82
C ILE A 124 3.11 10.42 -4.98
N ASP A 125 2.17 11.23 -4.48
CA ASP A 125 2.49 12.40 -3.66
C ASP A 125 3.20 12.01 -2.36
N CYS A 126 2.74 10.95 -1.70
CA CYS A 126 3.38 10.40 -0.50
C CYS A 126 4.80 9.90 -0.80
N PHE A 127 4.97 9.18 -1.91
CA PHE A 127 6.27 8.67 -2.34
C PHE A 127 7.25 9.80 -2.68
N ALA A 128 6.80 10.81 -3.43
CA ALA A 128 7.60 11.98 -3.79
C ALA A 128 8.03 12.77 -2.54
N LYS A 129 7.13 12.93 -1.56
CA LYS A 129 7.45 13.57 -0.29
C LYS A 129 8.53 12.80 0.47
N ASN A 130 8.36 11.49 0.63
CA ASN A 130 9.34 10.65 1.33
C ASN A 130 10.71 10.66 0.63
N MET A 131 10.74 10.63 -0.70
CA MET A 131 11.98 10.77 -1.47
C MET A 131 12.66 12.11 -1.24
N ARG A 132 11.89 13.21 -1.27
CA ARG A 132 12.43 14.54 -1.01
C ARG A 132 13.05 14.64 0.39
N GLU A 133 12.38 14.11 1.41
CA GLU A 133 12.89 14.11 2.79
C GLU A 133 14.19 13.31 2.91
N LEU A 134 14.27 12.15 2.26
CA LEU A 134 15.49 11.34 2.22
C LEU A 134 16.65 12.09 1.55
N LEU A 135 16.40 12.76 0.42
CA LEU A 135 17.42 13.50 -0.32
C LEU A 135 17.89 14.79 0.38
N LEU A 136 17.01 15.41 1.17
CA LEU A 136 17.32 16.63 1.94
C LEU A 136 17.86 16.32 3.34
N THR A 137 18.08 15.03 3.65
CA THR A 137 18.71 14.64 4.92
C THR A 137 20.11 15.24 4.99
N ALA A 138 20.42 15.91 6.11
CA ALA A 138 21.70 16.57 6.28
C ALA A 138 22.86 15.56 6.15
N PRO A 139 23.89 15.86 5.35
CA PRO A 139 25.01 14.95 5.19
C PRO A 139 25.84 14.88 6.47
N LEU A 140 26.24 13.66 6.87
CA LEU A 140 27.17 13.45 7.97
C LEU A 140 28.60 13.74 7.47
N LYS A 141 29.18 14.87 7.88
CA LYS A 141 30.54 15.30 7.47
C LYS A 141 31.56 15.10 8.59
N GLY A 142 32.80 14.78 8.24
CA GLY A 142 33.92 14.76 9.19
C GLY A 142 33.98 13.52 10.10
N HIS A 143 33.23 12.46 9.77
CA HIS A 143 33.14 11.25 10.59
C HIS A 143 33.53 10.02 9.78
N LEU A 144 34.30 9.13 10.41
CA LEU A 144 34.52 7.77 9.91
C LEU A 144 33.25 6.95 10.13
N VAL A 145 32.70 6.38 9.06
CA VAL A 145 31.41 5.69 9.07
C VAL A 145 31.59 4.20 8.74
N LEU A 146 31.09 3.33 9.62
CA LEU A 146 30.91 1.91 9.31
C LEU A 146 29.48 1.70 8.79
N ALA A 147 29.33 1.51 7.49
CA ALA A 147 28.07 1.15 6.87
C ALA A 147 27.83 -0.36 7.03
N ILE A 148 26.65 -0.74 7.50
CA ILE A 148 26.24 -2.13 7.69
C ILE A 148 24.97 -2.36 6.85
N ASP A 149 25.04 -3.29 5.91
CA ASP A 149 23.90 -3.79 5.12
C ASP A 149 23.50 -5.18 5.66
N PRO A 150 22.45 -5.27 6.49
CA PRO A 150 22.10 -6.49 7.21
C PRO A 150 21.49 -7.55 6.28
N GLY A 151 21.99 -8.79 6.39
CA GLY A 151 21.47 -9.95 5.68
C GLY A 151 21.43 -11.19 6.58
N TYR A 152 20.26 -11.82 6.71
CA TYR A 152 20.11 -13.02 7.55
C TYR A 152 20.77 -14.25 6.92
N SER A 153 20.39 -14.60 5.68
CA SER A 153 20.87 -15.82 5.00
C SER A 153 22.25 -15.67 4.37
N SER A 154 22.66 -14.44 4.04
CA SER A 154 23.93 -14.13 3.37
C SER A 154 24.98 -13.47 4.27
N GLY A 155 24.67 -13.30 5.56
CA GLY A 155 25.49 -12.54 6.50
C GLY A 155 25.38 -11.01 6.32
N CYS A 156 25.96 -10.26 7.25
CA CYS A 156 25.99 -8.79 7.20
C CYS A 156 27.17 -8.32 6.35
N LYS A 157 26.93 -7.43 5.39
CA LYS A 157 28.00 -6.77 4.63
C LYS A 157 28.39 -5.49 5.37
N CYS A 158 29.68 -5.21 5.45
CA CYS A 158 30.20 -4.00 6.07
C CYS A 158 31.13 -3.24 5.12
N ALA A 159 31.11 -1.91 5.22
CA ALA A 159 32.02 -1.03 4.51
C ALA A 159 32.45 0.11 5.43
N LEU A 160 33.76 0.37 5.50
CA LEU A 160 34.33 1.50 6.24
C LEU A 160 34.56 2.66 5.26
N VAL A 161 33.99 3.82 5.58
CA VAL A 161 34.02 5.03 4.74
C VAL A 161 34.65 6.17 5.52
N ASP A 162 35.72 6.74 4.99
CA ASP A 162 36.39 7.94 5.51
C ASP A 162 35.98 9.18 4.68
N ASN A 163 36.43 10.36 5.12
CA ASN A 163 36.20 11.67 4.52
C ASN A 163 36.54 11.75 3.01
N HIS A 164 37.39 10.84 2.50
CA HIS A 164 37.89 10.82 1.12
C HIS A 164 37.51 9.54 0.36
N PHE A 165 36.30 8.98 0.54
CA PHE A 165 35.75 7.79 -0.15
C PHE A 165 35.89 6.44 0.60
N ILE A 166 35.38 5.38 -0.05
CA ILE A 166 35.38 3.99 0.43
C ILE A 166 36.83 3.49 0.47
N LEU A 167 37.28 3.05 1.65
CA LEU A 167 38.62 2.51 1.79
C LEU A 167 38.71 1.13 1.11
N PRO A 168 39.78 0.85 0.34
CA PRO A 168 39.97 -0.45 -0.29
C PRO A 168 40.06 -1.58 0.76
N ARG A 169 39.63 -2.80 0.36
CA ARG A 169 39.60 -4.02 1.20
C ARG A 169 40.91 -4.31 1.95
N GLU A 170 42.04 -3.82 1.43
CA GLU A 170 43.37 -3.95 2.02
C GLU A 170 43.47 -3.31 3.41
N TYR A 171 42.68 -2.26 3.68
CA TYR A 171 42.56 -1.60 4.98
C TYR A 171 41.53 -2.25 5.91
N ALA A 172 40.67 -3.12 5.38
CA ALA A 172 39.61 -3.84 6.11
C ALA A 172 39.93 -5.33 6.21
N ARG A 173 41.13 -5.69 6.67
CA ARG A 173 41.40 -7.06 7.12
C ARG A 173 40.81 -7.25 8.52
N ALA A 174 39.52 -7.63 8.56
CA ALA A 174 39.03 -8.44 9.66
C ALA A 174 39.43 -9.88 9.34
N GLU A 175 40.42 -10.41 10.06
CA GLU A 175 40.67 -11.84 10.06
C GLU A 175 39.38 -12.55 10.47
N SER A 176 39.11 -13.66 9.79
CA SER A 176 38.02 -14.59 10.08
C SER A 176 37.89 -14.83 11.58
N ASP A 177 36.67 -14.70 12.10
CA ASP A 177 36.24 -14.93 13.51
C ASP A 177 36.22 -13.73 14.47
N ILE A 178 35.68 -12.57 14.04
CA ILE A 178 35.47 -11.43 14.96
C ILE A 178 33.99 -11.27 15.36
N THR A 179 33.68 -11.86 16.51
CA THR A 179 32.66 -11.40 17.45
C THR A 179 33.05 -10.00 17.94
N PHE A 180 32.53 -8.92 17.33
CA PHE A 180 32.49 -7.53 17.83
C PHE A 180 33.65 -7.00 18.73
N GLN A 181 34.89 -7.44 18.57
CA GLN A 181 36.04 -6.97 19.34
C GLN A 181 37.20 -6.70 18.39
N LYS A 182 37.61 -5.43 18.33
CA LYS A 182 38.75 -4.89 17.57
C LYS A 182 38.61 -4.83 16.05
N VAL A 183 38.22 -3.64 15.57
CA VAL A 183 38.69 -3.12 14.29
C VAL A 183 40.00 -2.37 14.58
N VAL A 184 41.13 -2.88 14.10
CA VAL A 184 42.44 -2.22 14.19
C VAL A 184 42.60 -1.31 12.99
N THR A 185 42.59 0.01 13.18
CA THR A 185 43.02 0.99 12.18
C THR A 185 44.48 1.34 12.42
N GLY A 186 45.34 1.17 11.41
CA GLY A 186 46.77 1.46 11.46
C GLY A 186 47.15 2.96 11.51
N VAL A 187 46.25 3.81 11.97
CA VAL A 187 46.51 5.24 12.24
C VAL A 187 45.88 5.52 13.60
N GLY A 188 46.69 5.97 14.54
CA GLY A 188 46.43 6.00 15.99
C GLY A 188 45.33 6.94 16.47
N GLU A 189 44.09 6.77 16.00
CA GLU A 189 42.91 7.42 16.58
C GLU A 189 41.83 6.40 16.89
N SER A 190 41.54 6.25 18.18
CA SER A 190 40.56 5.31 18.73
C SER A 190 39.14 5.57 18.22
N LEU A 191 38.52 4.57 17.57
CA LEU A 191 37.11 4.57 17.21
C LEU A 191 36.23 4.70 18.48
N ARG A 192 35.65 5.89 18.72
CA ARG A 192 34.51 6.02 19.64
C ARG A 192 33.24 5.60 18.91
N ILE A 193 32.80 4.37 19.15
CA ILE A 193 31.46 3.92 18.79
C ILE A 193 30.48 4.73 19.64
N CYS A 194 29.86 5.75 19.05
CA CYS A 194 28.83 6.54 19.72
C CYS A 194 27.50 5.77 19.69
N THR A 195 27.44 4.66 20.44
CA THR A 195 26.15 4.14 20.90
C THR A 195 25.82 4.88 22.19
N LYS A 196 24.85 5.79 22.14
CA LYS A 196 24.11 6.15 23.35
C LYS A 196 23.41 4.89 23.84
N LEU A 197 24.08 4.10 24.69
CA LEU A 197 23.44 3.14 25.57
C LEU A 197 23.93 3.45 26.99
N SER A 198 23.06 4.14 27.72
CA SER A 198 23.15 4.41 29.15
C SER A 198 23.08 3.11 29.96
N ALA A 199 24.16 2.76 30.66
CA ALA A 199 24.18 2.01 31.93
C ALA A 199 25.66 1.94 32.39
N LEU A 200 26.11 2.83 33.28
CA LEU A 200 26.18 2.66 34.74
C LEU A 200 26.93 1.41 35.22
N ASN A 201 28.00 1.72 35.96
CA ASN A 201 28.70 0.95 37.00
C ASN A 201 29.85 0.01 36.61
N ALA A 202 31.07 0.49 36.85
CA ALA A 202 32.12 -0.31 37.50
C ALA A 202 33.00 0.61 38.38
N PRO A 203 33.21 0.28 39.67
CA PRO A 203 34.39 0.72 40.41
C PRO A 203 35.53 -0.31 40.27
N PHE A 204 36.75 0.24 40.18
CA PHE A 204 38.09 -0.38 40.18
C PHE A 204 38.48 -1.27 38.98
#